data_AF-U5D7N4-F1
#
_entry.id   AF-U5D7N4-F1
#
_cell.length_a   1.000
_cell.length_b   1.000
_cell.length_c   1.000
_cell.angle_alpha   90.00
_cell.angle_beta   90.00
_cell.angle_gamma   90.00
#
_symmetry.space_group_name_H-M   'P 1'
#
loop_
_entity.id
_entity.type
_entity.pdbx_description
1 polymer ?
#
loop_
_entity_poly.entity_id
_entity_poly.type
_entity_poly.pdbx_seq_one_letter_code
_entity_poly.pdbx_strand_id
1 'polypeptide(L)' 'MKHDPMAKKLIDIVRKGKTKRLWIEDDLLYTKGRRIYVPKWSNQRRTLVRECHGTKWAGHPGQRCTCALLESAYY' A
#
# COMPACT_ATOMS: atom_id res chain seq x y z
N MET A 1 9.51 6.20 -0.96
CA MET A 1 8.82 7.43 -0.47
C MET A 1 9.44 8.75 -0.97
N LYS A 2 10.77 8.85 -1.17
CA LYS A 2 11.44 10.10 -1.57
C LYS A 2 10.97 10.73 -2.90
N HIS A 3 10.32 9.96 -3.78
CA HIS A 3 9.86 10.42 -5.09
C HIS A 3 8.34 10.59 -5.21
N ASP A 4 7.57 10.31 -4.15
CA ASP A 4 6.11 10.52 -4.13
C ASP A 4 5.77 11.73 -3.25
N PRO A 5 5.38 12.88 -3.86
CA PRO A 5 4.99 14.07 -3.10
C PRO A 5 3.83 13.82 -2.12
N MET A 6 2.92 12.90 -2.44
CA MET A 6 1.81 12.55 -1.57
C MET A 6 2.31 11.74 -0.38
N ALA A 7 3.16 10.75 -0.61
CA ALA A 7 3.75 9.96 0.48
C ALA A 7 4.53 10.85 1.46
N LYS A 8 5.28 11.84 0.95
CA LYS A 8 5.98 12.84 1.79
C LYS A 8 5.01 13.63 2.66
N LYS A 9 3.95 14.19 2.07
CA LYS A 9 2.91 14.93 2.81
C LYS A 9 2.28 14.07 3.91
N LEU A 10 1.99 12.80 3.62
CA LEU A 10 1.43 11.87 4.61
C LEU A 10 2.40 11.61 5.76
N ILE A 11 3.68 11.37 5.48
CA ILE A 11 4.72 11.19 6.51
C ILE A 11 4.82 12.45 7.39
N ASP A 12 4.81 13.64 6.79
CA ASP A 12 4.87 14.89 7.55
C ASP A 12 3.64 15.08 8.46
N ILE A 13 2.44 14.71 7.98
CA ILE A 13 1.21 14.75 8.77
C ILE A 13 1.29 13.77 9.96
N VAL A 14 1.80 12.55 9.72
CA VAL A 14 2.00 11.53 10.75
C VAL A 14 3.02 11.99 11.79
N ARG A 15 4.17 12.50 11.36
CA ARG A 15 5.23 13.01 12.24
C ARG A 15 4.77 14.21 13.08
N LYS A 16 3.88 15.03 12.54
CA LYS A 16 3.25 16.15 13.27
C LYS A 16 2.13 15.71 14.22
N GLY A 17 1.82 14.42 14.31
CA GLY A 17 0.73 13.90 15.15
C GLY A 17 -0.68 14.34 14.71
N LYS A 18 -0.84 14.81 13.46
CA LYS A 18 -2.11 15.40 12.97
C LYS A 18 -3.15 14.36 12.57
N THR A 19 -2.80 13.08 12.59
CA THR A 19 -3.70 11.98 12.24
C THR A 19 -3.48 10.80 13.17
N LYS A 20 -4.58 10.20 13.63
CA LYS A 20 -4.57 8.91 14.36
C LYS A 20 -4.82 7.71 13.43
N ARG A 21 -5.13 7.97 12.15
CA ARG A 21 -5.51 6.93 11.18
C ARG A 21 -4.32 6.39 10.38
N LEU A 22 -3.18 7.09 10.45
CA LEU A 22 -1.94 6.75 9.79
C LEU A 22 -0.82 6.77 10.83
N TRP A 23 0.12 5.84 10.73
CA TRP A 23 1.31 5.80 11.58
C TRP A 23 2.48 5.19 10.82
N ILE A 24 3.69 5.41 11.32
CA ILE A 24 4.91 4.81 10.77
C ILE A 24 5.41 3.76 11.77
N GLU A 25 5.71 2.57 11.28
CA GLU A 25 6.26 1.43 12.00
C GLU A 25 7.21 0.71 11.03
N ASP A 26 8.43 0.39 11.45
CA ASP A 26 9.47 -0.25 10.61
C ASP A 26 9.70 0.43 9.24
N ASP A 27 9.77 1.76 9.22
CA ASP A 27 9.89 2.60 8.00
C ASP A 27 8.73 2.46 6.99
N LEU A 28 7.64 1.79 7.35
CA LEU A 28 6.44 1.63 6.55
C LEU A 28 5.32 2.55 7.04
N LEU A 29 4.57 3.13 6.10
CA LEU A 29 3.40 3.94 6.41
C LEU A 29 2.17 3.04 6.46
N TYR A 30 1.61 2.87 7.64
CA TYR A 30 0.41 2.09 7.87
C TYR A 30 -0.85 2.95 7.86
N THR A 31 -1.97 2.29 7.56
CA THR A 31 -3.32 2.85 7.56
C THR A 31 -4.26 1.97 8.39
N LYS A 32 -5.49 2.45 8.64
CA LYS A 32 -6.54 1.67 9.33
C LYS A 32 -6.64 0.24 8.77
N GLY A 33 -6.61 -0.73 9.68
CA GLY A 33 -6.64 -2.16 9.34
C GLY A 33 -5.24 -2.77 9.14
N ARG A 34 -4.17 -2.08 9.60
CA ARG A 34 -2.77 -2.53 9.47
C ARG A 34 -2.36 -2.76 8.01
N ARG A 35 -2.93 -1.95 7.10
CA ARG A 35 -2.63 -1.98 5.67
C ARG A 35 -1.53 -0.98 5.33
N ILE A 36 -0.60 -1.41 4.49
CA ILE A 36 0.56 -0.60 4.09
C ILE A 36 0.16 0.33 2.95
N TYR A 37 0.41 1.62 3.09
CA TYR A 37 0.26 2.58 2.01
C TYR A 37 1.27 2.29 0.90
N VAL A 38 0.79 2.10 -0.33
CA VAL A 38 1.65 1.91 -1.49
C VAL A 38 1.80 3.23 -2.23
N PRO A 39 3.01 3.80 -2.30
CA PRO A 39 3.26 5.04 -3.04
C PRO A 39 2.84 4.95 -4.52
N LYS A 40 2.38 6.07 -5.09
CA LYS A 40 1.93 6.13 -6.49
C LYS A 40 3.08 6.33 -7.48
N TRP A 41 4.26 6.71 -7.01
CA TRP A 41 5.41 6.90 -7.89
C TRP A 41 5.88 5.56 -8.48
N SER A 42 6.36 5.63 -9.72
CA SER A 42 6.83 4.46 -10.47
C SER A 42 5.76 3.37 -10.66
N ASN A 43 6.19 2.18 -11.03
CA ASN A 43 5.33 1.03 -11.33
C ASN A 43 5.04 0.16 -10.09
N GLN A 44 5.27 0.65 -8.87
CA GLN A 44 5.16 -0.16 -7.64
C GLN A 44 3.79 -0.82 -7.49
N ARG A 45 2.70 -0.05 -7.67
CA ARG A 45 1.33 -0.58 -7.63
C ARG A 45 1.06 -1.60 -8.73
N ARG A 46 1.58 -1.37 -9.94
CA ARG A 46 1.44 -2.30 -11.08
C ARG A 46 2.20 -3.60 -10.82
N THR A 47 3.40 -3.51 -10.25
CA THR A 47 4.20 -4.68 -9.86
C THR A 47 3.46 -5.53 -8.84
N LEU A 48 2.89 -4.92 -7.79
CA LEU A 48 2.09 -5.64 -6.79
C LEU A 48 0.88 -6.36 -7.41
N VAL A 49 0.14 -5.68 -8.31
CA VAL A 49 -0.99 -6.31 -9.03
C VAL A 49 -0.51 -7.48 -9.88
N ARG A 50 0.59 -7.31 -10.61
CA ARG A 50 1.15 -8.36 -11.46
C ARG A 50 1.62 -9.57 -10.65
N GLU A 51 2.31 -9.35 -9.53
CA GLU A 51 2.78 -10.41 -8.65
C GLU A 51 1.63 -11.16 -7.99
N CYS A 52 0.62 -10.44 -7.50
CA CYS A 52 -0.58 -11.03 -6.91
C CYS A 52 -1.45 -11.79 -7.93
N HIS A 53 -1.46 -11.36 -9.20
CA HIS A 53 -2.20 -12.05 -10.25
C HIS A 53 -1.43 -13.27 -10.79
N GLY A 54 -0.10 -13.19 -10.86
CA GLY A 54 0.76 -14.24 -11.40
C GLY A 54 1.14 -15.34 -10.41
N THR A 55 0.76 -15.24 -9.14
CA THR A 55 1.00 -16.30 -8.16
C THR A 55 0.22 -17.55 -8.54
N LYS A 56 0.96 -18.60 -8.95
CA LYS A 56 0.42 -19.93 -9.30
C LYS A 56 -0.52 -20.52 -8.24
N TRP A 57 -0.34 -20.12 -6.98
CA TRP A 57 -1.12 -20.54 -5.82
C TRP A 57 -2.51 -19.91 -5.72
N ALA A 58 -2.76 -18.78 -6.39
CA ALA A 58 -4.03 -18.07 -6.29
C ALA A 58 -5.07 -18.56 -7.33
N GLY A 59 -4.72 -19.53 -8.18
CA GLY A 59 -5.65 -20.15 -9.14
C GLY A 59 -6.20 -19.17 -10.17
N HIS A 60 -5.33 -18.39 -10.84
CA HIS A 60 -5.73 -17.32 -11.78
C HIS A 60 -6.91 -16.49 -11.25
N PRO A 61 -6.73 -15.80 -10.11
CA PRO A 61 -7.81 -15.04 -9.51
C PRO A 61 -8.24 -13.98 -10.50
N GLY A 62 -9.55 -13.94 -10.81
CA GLY A 62 -10.14 -12.83 -11.54
C GLY A 62 -9.84 -11.49 -10.84
N GLN A 63 -10.10 -10.39 -11.54
CA GLN A 63 -9.80 -9.04 -11.02
C GLN A 63 -10.31 -8.81 -9.59
N ARG A 64 -11.54 -9.25 -9.30
CA ARG A 64 -12.17 -9.09 -7.98
C ARG A 64 -11.40 -9.80 -6.86
N CYS A 65 -10.94 -11.02 -7.11
CA CYS A 65 -10.15 -11.78 -6.14
C CYS A 65 -8.75 -11.17 -5.96
N THR A 66 -8.11 -10.74 -7.05
CA THR A 66 -6.81 -10.04 -6.97
C THR A 66 -6.91 -8.75 -6.16
N CYS A 67 -7.96 -7.95 -6.39
CA CYS A 67 -8.23 -6.75 -5.61
C CYS A 67 -8.45 -7.06 -4.13
N ALA A 68 -9.27 -8.07 -3.80
CA ALA A 68 -9.52 -8.44 -2.40
C ALA A 68 -8.25 -8.86 -1.65
N LEU A 69 -7.37 -9.62 -2.32
CA LEU A 69 -6.07 -10.03 -1.76
C LEU A 69 -5.12 -8.85 -1.55
N LEU A 70 -5.11 -7.88 -2.47
CA LEU A 70 -4.30 -6.67 -2.29
C LEU A 70 -4.87 -5.78 -1.19
N GLU A 71 -6.19 -5.58 -1.17
CA GLU A 71 -6.88 -4.73 -0.19
C GLU A 71 -6.79 -5.24 1.25
N SER A 72 -6.49 -6.53 1.46
CA SER A 72 -6.27 -7.06 2.81
C SER A 72 -4.95 -6.59 3.43
N ALA A 73 -3.94 -6.27 2.62
CA ALA A 73 -2.59 -5.93 3.09
C ALA A 73 -2.12 -4.52 2.69
N TYR A 74 -2.68 -3.96 1.62
CA TYR A 74 -2.21 -2.71 1.01
C TYR A 74 -3.34 -1.68 0.87
N TYR A 75 -2.95 -0.40 0.79
CA TYR A 75 -3.81 0.77 0.59
C TYR A 75 -3.31 1.66 -0.55
#